data_AF-A0A0N1BSZ2-F1
#
_entry.id   AF-A0A0N1BSZ2-F1
#
_cell.length_a   1.000
_cell.length_b   1.000
_cell.length_c   1.000
_cell.angle_alpha   90.00
_cell.angle_beta   90.00
_cell.angle_gamma   90.00
#
_symmetry.space_group_name_H-M   'P 1'
#
loop_
_entity.id
_entity.type
_entity.pdbx_description
1 polymer ?
#
loop_
_entity_poly.entity_id
_entity_poly.type
_entity_poly.pdbx_seq_one_letter_code
_entity_poly.pdbx_strand_id
1 'polypeptide(L)'
;MDKQKRHHDELMFFSKELECRKVEQGKVKGFPISLYAWTCDYGQNIILPMIWLIDLILLCWNIIMLTYMPEITWDKALLASIANSFGSFGVRKELMESLTKAASTGMQMFLMLQGIVALILIFLIGLGLRNRFRMK
;
A
#
# COMPACT_ATOMS: atom_id res chain seq x y z
N MET A 1 -33.61 -0.18 16.48
CA MET A 1 -32.19 -0.55 16.66
C MET A 1 -31.46 -0.23 15.37
N ASP A 2 -30.51 0.70 15.43
CA ASP A 2 -29.91 1.36 14.26
C ASP A 2 -29.09 0.44 13.37
N LYS A 3 -29.33 0.57 12.06
CA LYS A 3 -28.70 -0.20 10.96
C LYS A 3 -27.16 -0.14 10.99
N GLN A 4 -26.59 0.94 11.54
CA GLN A 4 -25.14 1.13 11.69
C GLN A 4 -24.48 0.19 12.71
N LYS A 5 -25.16 -0.17 13.81
CA LYS A 5 -24.59 -1.12 14.78
C LYS A 5 -24.39 -2.51 14.15
N ARG A 6 -25.36 -2.94 13.34
CA ARG A 6 -25.33 -4.25 12.66
C ARG A 6 -24.13 -4.39 11.72
N HIS A 7 -23.73 -3.33 11.02
CA HIS A 7 -22.60 -3.38 10.09
C HIS A 7 -21.23 -3.44 10.79
N HIS A 8 -21.08 -2.74 11.92
CA HIS A 8 -19.87 -2.85 12.73
C HIS A 8 -19.75 -4.25 13.34
N ASP A 9 -20.88 -4.80 13.80
CA ASP A 9 -20.95 -6.17 14.32
C ASP A 9 -20.64 -7.21 13.22
N GLU A 10 -21.09 -6.99 11.97
CA GLU A 10 -20.77 -7.82 10.81
C GLU A 10 -19.26 -7.81 10.49
N LEU A 11 -18.62 -6.63 10.52
CA LEU A 11 -17.16 -6.49 10.31
C LEU A 11 -16.36 -7.15 11.44
N MET A 12 -16.85 -7.01 12.68
CA MET A 12 -16.25 -7.67 13.84
C MET A 12 -16.38 -9.20 13.72
N PHE A 13 -17.56 -9.70 13.34
CA PHE A 13 -17.77 -11.14 13.14
C PHE A 13 -16.86 -11.68 12.03
N PHE A 14 -16.77 -10.99 10.90
CA PHE A 14 -15.88 -11.36 9.80
C PHE A 14 -14.40 -11.39 10.21
N SER A 15 -13.94 -10.41 11.01
CA SER A 15 -12.57 -10.41 11.51
C SER A 15 -12.27 -11.63 12.39
N LYS A 16 -13.20 -11.99 13.30
CA LYS A 16 -13.08 -13.17 14.15
C LYS A 16 -13.09 -14.47 13.34
N GLU A 17 -13.91 -14.54 12.29
CA GLU A 17 -13.92 -15.70 11.39
C GLU A 17 -12.57 -15.87 10.68
N LEU A 18 -11.96 -14.78 10.21
CA LEU A 18 -10.63 -14.80 9.59
C LEU A 18 -9.52 -15.15 10.59
N GLU A 19 -9.62 -14.72 11.84
CA GLU A 19 -8.69 -15.13 12.90
C GLU A 19 -8.77 -16.65 13.15
N CYS A 20 -9.97 -17.21 13.24
CA CYS A 20 -10.16 -18.65 13.38
C CYS A 20 -9.61 -19.40 12.16
N ARG A 21 -9.90 -18.94 10.94
CA ARG A 21 -9.37 -19.53 9.70
C ARG A 21 -7.85 -19.46 9.63
N LYS A 22 -7.24 -18.39 10.12
CA LYS A 22 -5.77 -18.25 10.21
C LYS A 22 -5.16 -19.35 11.09
N VAL A 23 -5.80 -19.64 12.23
CA VAL A 23 -5.34 -20.70 13.15
C VAL A 23 -5.53 -22.08 12.53
N GLU A 24 -6.68 -22.33 11.90
CA GLU A 24 -7.00 -23.61 11.26
C GLU A 24 -6.06 -23.93 10.08
N GLN A 25 -5.74 -22.94 9.25
CA GLN A 25 -4.90 -23.12 8.06
C GLN A 25 -3.40 -23.22 8.36
N GLY A 26 -2.97 -22.92 9.59
CA GLY A 26 -1.58 -22.95 10.02
C GLY A 26 -0.72 -21.84 9.40
N LYS A 27 0.59 -21.85 9.70
CA LYS A 27 1.51 -20.72 9.42
C LYS A 27 1.69 -20.39 7.93
N VAL A 28 1.68 -21.40 7.06
CA VAL A 28 1.98 -21.23 5.62
C VAL A 28 0.76 -20.73 4.87
N LYS A 29 -0.39 -21.41 4.99
CA LYS A 29 -1.63 -21.02 4.31
C LYS A 29 -2.32 -19.83 4.99
N GLY A 30 -2.09 -19.63 6.29
CA GLY A 30 -2.55 -18.47 7.04
C GLY A 30 -1.71 -17.19 6.86
N PHE A 31 -0.55 -17.25 6.19
CA PHE A 31 0.30 -16.08 5.93
C PHE A 31 -0.44 -14.92 5.23
N PRO A 32 -1.16 -15.11 4.11
CA PRO A 32 -1.91 -14.02 3.47
C PRO A 32 -2.98 -13.41 4.39
N ILE A 33 -3.64 -14.24 5.21
CA ILE A 33 -4.64 -13.78 6.19
C ILE A 33 -3.96 -12.96 7.29
N SER A 34 -2.78 -13.37 7.74
CA SER A 34 -1.97 -12.63 8.71
C SER A 34 -1.46 -11.31 8.14
N LEU A 35 -1.07 -11.27 6.86
CA LEU A 35 -0.64 -10.05 6.19
C LEU A 35 -1.80 -9.07 6.06
N TYR A 36 -3.00 -9.56 5.76
CA TYR A 36 -4.22 -8.75 5.70
C TYR A 36 -4.60 -8.18 7.08
N ALA A 37 -4.45 -8.97 8.15
CA ALA A 37 -4.61 -8.51 9.53
C ALA A 37 -3.64 -7.37 9.86
N TRP A 38 -2.36 -7.55 9.53
CA TRP A 38 -1.32 -6.59 9.88
C TRP A 38 -1.38 -5.29 9.07
N THR A 39 -1.83 -5.36 7.82
CA THR A 39 -1.86 -4.19 6.92
C THR A 39 -3.09 -3.31 7.08
N CYS A 40 -4.23 -3.86 7.48
CA CYS A 40 -5.49 -3.11 7.54
C CYS A 40 -6.49 -3.59 8.60
N ASP A 41 -6.05 -4.44 9.54
CA ASP A 41 -6.90 -5.03 10.59
C ASP A 41 -8.19 -5.63 10.02
N TYR A 42 -8.01 -6.52 9.04
CA TYR A 42 -9.10 -7.16 8.31
C TYR A 42 -10.04 -6.20 7.56
N GLY A 43 -9.59 -4.97 7.29
CA GLY A 43 -10.37 -3.93 6.61
C GLY A 43 -11.22 -3.08 7.56
N GLN A 44 -11.00 -3.20 8.88
CA GLN A 44 -11.60 -2.31 9.88
C GLN A 44 -10.87 -0.97 9.97
N ASN A 45 -9.55 -0.98 9.77
CA ASN A 45 -8.70 0.20 9.91
C ASN A 45 -8.15 0.69 8.56
N ILE A 46 -8.70 1.82 8.08
CA ILE A 46 -8.26 2.49 6.83
C ILE A 46 -6.99 3.31 7.04
N ILE A 47 -6.75 3.77 8.28
CA ILE A 47 -5.60 4.63 8.60
C ILE A 47 -4.29 3.85 8.45
N LEU A 48 -4.29 2.57 8.82
CA LEU A 48 -3.11 1.71 8.76
C LEU A 48 -2.53 1.58 7.34
N PRO A 49 -3.30 1.20 6.30
CA PRO A 49 -2.76 1.11 4.95
C PRO A 49 -2.41 2.49 4.35
N MET A 50 -3.00 3.59 4.85
CA MET A 50 -2.55 4.95 4.49
C MET A 50 -1.16 5.26 5.07
N ILE A 51 -0.89 4.89 6.33
CA ILE A 51 0.44 5.04 6.94
C ILE A 51 1.47 4.21 6.17
N TRP A 52 1.17 2.94 5.88
CA TRP A 52 2.04 2.07 5.08
C TRP A 52 2.38 2.66 3.71
N LEU A 53 1.43 3.32 3.06
CA LEU A 53 1.64 3.97 1.76
C LEU A 53 2.56 5.20 1.89
N ILE A 54 2.39 6.01 2.93
CA ILE A 54 3.26 7.16 3.21
C ILE A 54 4.68 6.69 3.51
N ASP A 55 4.84 5.67 4.35
CA ASP A 55 6.15 5.10 4.69
C ASP A 55 6.85 4.53 3.46
N LEU A 56 6.12 3.86 2.56
CA LEU A 56 6.66 3.34 1.29
C LEU A 56 7.17 4.47 0.38
N ILE A 57 6.43 5.59 0.31
CA ILE A 57 6.85 6.78 -0.45
C ILE A 57 8.13 7.37 0.14
N LEU A 58 8.18 7.56 1.46
CA LEU A 58 9.33 8.13 2.16
C LEU A 58 10.58 7.23 2.03
N LEU A 59 10.41 5.91 2.14
CA LEU A 59 11.49 4.95 1.98
C LEU A 59 12.06 5.00 0.56
N CYS A 60 11.20 5.02 -0.45
CA CYS A 60 11.62 5.16 -1.84
C CYS A 60 12.34 6.50 -2.10
N TRP A 61 11.84 7.59 -1.52
CA TRP A 61 12.45 8.90 -1.63
C TRP A 61 13.88 8.91 -1.08
N ASN A 62 14.09 8.33 0.11
CA ASN A 62 15.41 8.23 0.72
C ASN A 62 16.39 7.40 -0.13
N ILE A 63 15.93 6.30 -0.74
CA ILE A 63 16.77 5.45 -1.61
C ILE A 63 17.15 6.18 -2.90
N ILE A 64 16.22 6.91 -3.52
CA ILE A 64 16.51 7.75 -4.70
C ILE A 64 17.53 8.82 -4.32
N MET A 65 17.33 9.52 -3.21
CA MET A 65 18.27 10.55 -2.74
C MET A 65 19.67 9.98 -2.48
N LEU A 66 19.79 8.80 -1.86
CA LEU A 66 21.07 8.18 -1.58
C LEU A 66 21.81 7.76 -2.87
N THR A 67 21.07 7.32 -3.89
CA THR A 67 21.65 6.76 -5.12
C THR A 67 22.04 7.83 -6.14
N TYR A 68 21.30 8.96 -6.18
CA TYR A 68 21.45 9.99 -7.23
C TYR A 68 21.89 11.36 -6.68
N MET A 69 22.36 11.43 -5.44
CA MET A 69 23.02 12.65 -4.97
C MET A 69 24.34 12.86 -5.74
N PRO A 70 24.60 14.04 -6.36
CA PRO A 70 23.88 15.32 -6.27
C PRO A 70 23.05 15.71 -7.51
N GLU A 71 22.81 14.80 -8.44
CA GLU A 71 22.20 15.10 -9.75
C GLU A 71 20.72 15.50 -9.66
N ILE A 72 20.04 15.18 -8.55
CA ILE A 72 18.61 15.37 -8.38
C ILE A 72 18.29 16.21 -7.14
N THR A 73 17.46 17.24 -7.33
CA THR A 73 16.89 18.07 -6.27
C THR A 73 15.86 17.27 -5.45
N TRP A 74 15.83 17.50 -4.14
CA TRP A 74 14.95 16.84 -3.16
C TRP A 74 13.46 16.80 -3.54
N ASP A 75 12.95 17.86 -4.16
CA ASP A 75 11.58 17.98 -4.67
C ASP A 75 11.28 16.99 -5.82
N LYS A 76 12.21 16.85 -6.77
CA LYS A 76 12.09 15.93 -7.91
C LYS A 76 12.17 14.47 -7.46
N ALA A 77 13.01 14.16 -6.48
CA ALA A 77 13.10 12.81 -5.91
C ALA A 77 11.80 12.41 -5.21
N LEU A 78 11.21 13.32 -4.43
CA LEU A 78 9.92 13.08 -3.76
C LEU A 78 8.78 12.94 -4.76
N LEU A 79 8.74 13.82 -5.77
CA LEU A 79 7.75 13.76 -6.84
C LEU A 79 7.86 12.43 -7.61
N ALA A 80 9.08 11.92 -7.83
CA ALA A 80 9.30 10.63 -8.45
C ALA A 80 8.76 9.46 -7.61
N SER A 81 9.00 9.44 -6.30
CA SER A 81 8.47 8.40 -5.41
C SER A 81 6.94 8.41 -5.33
N ILE A 82 6.33 9.60 -5.32
CA ILE A 82 4.87 9.75 -5.40
C ILE A 82 4.37 9.28 -6.77
N ALA A 83 4.97 9.75 -7.86
CA ALA A 83 4.58 9.38 -9.22
C ALA A 83 4.68 7.86 -9.43
N ASN A 84 5.71 7.20 -8.87
CA ASN A 84 5.83 5.75 -8.97
C ASN A 84 4.75 5.02 -8.16
N SER A 85 4.41 5.52 -6.96
CA SER A 85 3.33 4.96 -6.13
C SER A 85 1.95 5.08 -6.80
N PHE A 86 1.73 6.18 -7.52
CA PHE A 86 0.51 6.46 -8.27
C PHE A 86 0.65 6.17 -9.78
N GLY A 87 1.70 5.45 -10.19
CA GLY A 87 2.01 5.21 -11.61
C GLY A 87 0.91 4.40 -12.31
N SER A 88 0.20 3.56 -11.56
CA SER A 88 -0.96 2.81 -12.04
C SER A 88 -2.16 3.69 -12.42
N PHE A 89 -2.18 4.96 -11.99
CA PHE A 89 -3.19 5.97 -12.39
C PHE A 89 -2.74 6.82 -13.59
N GLY A 90 -1.65 6.44 -14.28
CA GLY A 90 -1.15 7.17 -15.45
C GLY A 90 -0.32 8.41 -15.13
N VAL A 91 0.07 8.59 -13.86
CA VAL A 91 0.93 9.70 -13.43
C VAL A 91 2.38 9.42 -13.86
N ARG A 92 2.67 9.85 -15.09
CA ARG A 92 3.97 10.18 -15.71
C ARG A 92 4.91 9.04 -16.13
N LYS A 93 4.83 8.72 -17.43
CA LYS A 93 5.92 8.11 -18.20
C LYS A 93 7.18 8.99 -18.25
N GLU A 94 7.06 10.30 -18.41
CA GLU A 94 8.24 11.14 -18.74
C GLU A 94 9.24 11.34 -17.58
N LEU A 95 8.76 11.50 -16.34
CA LEU A 95 9.64 11.60 -15.17
C LEU A 95 10.25 10.24 -14.80
N MET A 96 9.48 9.16 -14.96
CA MET A 96 9.99 7.81 -14.74
C MET A 96 10.95 7.36 -15.84
N GLU A 97 10.74 7.75 -17.10
CA GLU A 97 11.59 7.35 -18.24
C GLU A 97 12.98 7.98 -18.16
N SER A 98 13.08 9.22 -17.67
CA SER A 98 14.37 9.88 -17.43
C SER A 98 15.13 9.25 -16.24
N LEU A 99 14.43 8.92 -15.16
CA LEU A 99 15.01 8.25 -13.99
C LEU A 99 15.38 6.78 -14.27
N THR A 100 14.54 6.04 -14.97
CA THR A 100 14.79 4.63 -15.30
C THR A 100 15.89 4.46 -16.33
N LYS A 101 16.03 5.35 -17.31
CA LYS A 101 17.17 5.31 -18.27
C LYS A 101 18.52 5.63 -17.60
N ALA A 102 18.53 6.48 -16.57
CA ALA A 102 19.71 6.76 -15.76
C ALA A 102 19.92 5.74 -14.63
N ALA A 103 19.02 4.77 -14.45
CA ALA A 103 19.04 3.83 -13.34
C ALA A 103 19.80 2.54 -13.60
N SER A 104 20.57 2.14 -12.59
CA SER A 104 21.12 0.78 -12.51
C SER A 104 19.98 -0.24 -12.52
N THR A 105 20.24 -1.43 -13.08
CA THR A 105 19.27 -2.52 -13.18
C THR A 105 18.62 -2.87 -11.83
N GLY A 106 19.37 -2.73 -10.73
CA GLY A 106 18.85 -2.94 -9.38
C GLY A 106 17.79 -1.91 -8.96
N MET A 107 17.99 -0.63 -9.30
CA MET A 107 17.05 0.43 -8.94
C MET A 107 15.74 0.35 -9.75
N GLN A 108 15.81 -0.08 -11.02
CA GLN A 108 14.62 -0.35 -11.82
C GLN A 108 13.75 -1.45 -11.21
N MET A 109 14.35 -2.56 -10.75
CA MET A 109 13.63 -3.62 -10.06
C MET A 109 13.00 -3.13 -8.76
N PHE A 110 13.71 -2.28 -8.00
CA PHE A 110 13.19 -1.71 -6.76
C PHE A 110 11.96 -0.81 -7.02
N LEU A 111 12.03 0.07 -8.02
CA LEU A 111 10.90 0.92 -8.42
C LEU A 111 9.71 0.08 -8.88
N MET A 112 9.94 -0.99 -9.64
CA MET A 112 8.87 -1.89 -10.09
C MET A 112 8.20 -2.60 -8.90
N LEU A 113 8.98 -3.11 -7.95
CA LEU A 113 8.47 -3.75 -6.74
C LEU A 113 7.66 -2.75 -5.89
N GLN A 114 8.19 -1.53 -5.73
CA GLN A 114 7.52 -0.46 -4.99
C GLN A 114 6.17 -0.09 -5.63
N GLY A 115 6.08 -0.04 -6.96
CA GLY A 115 4.82 0.20 -7.67
C GLY A 115 3.77 -0.90 -7.42
N ILE A 116 4.18 -2.18 -7.41
CA ILE A 116 3.29 -3.31 -7.11
C ILE A 116 2.76 -3.22 -5.68
N VAL A 117 3.64 -2.94 -4.70
CA VAL A 117 3.25 -2.80 -3.29
C VAL A 117 2.34 -1.59 -3.10
N ALA A 118 2.64 -0.46 -3.73
CA ALA A 118 1.81 0.73 -3.70
C ALA A 118 0.41 0.46 -4.28
N LEU A 119 0.30 -0.27 -5.38
CA LEU A 119 -0.97 -0.67 -5.97
C LEU A 119 -1.81 -1.52 -5.01
N ILE A 120 -1.19 -2.51 -4.35
CA ILE A 120 -1.86 -3.35 -3.35
C ILE A 120 -2.35 -2.49 -2.17
N LEU A 121 -1.53 -1.57 -1.67
CA LEU A 121 -1.91 -0.67 -0.58
C LEU A 121 -3.06 0.26 -0.98
N ILE A 122 -3.02 0.85 -2.18
CA ILE A 122 -4.12 1.68 -2.70
C ILE A 122 -5.40 0.86 -2.82
N PHE A 123 -5.30 -0.39 -3.30
CA PHE A 123 -6.44 -1.31 -3.36
C PHE A 123 -7.01 -1.60 -1.97
N LEU A 124 -6.17 -1.85 -0.96
CA LEU A 124 -6.59 -2.06 0.44
C LEU A 124 -7.26 -0.82 1.03
N ILE A 125 -6.72 0.38 0.76
CA ILE A 125 -7.35 1.65 1.14
C ILE A 125 -8.75 1.74 0.50
N GLY A 126 -8.87 1.45 -0.80
CA GLY A 126 -10.14 1.43 -1.51
C GLY A 126 -11.15 0.43 -0.93
N LEU A 127 -10.69 -0.75 -0.52
CA LEU A 127 -11.53 -1.77 0.11
C LEU A 127 -12.03 -1.32 1.49
N GLY A 128 -11.16 -0.73 2.31
CA GLY A 128 -11.53 -0.14 3.59
C GLY A 128 -12.49 1.04 3.42
N LEU A 129 -12.24 1.90 2.44
CA LEU A 129 -13.10 3.04 2.09
C LEU A 129 -14.49 2.57 1.64
N ARG A 130 -14.58 1.52 0.81
CA ARG A 130 -15.84 0.88 0.41
C ARG A 130 -16.58 0.32 1.62
N ASN A 131 -15.89 -0.37 2.53
CA ASN A 131 -16.50 -0.89 3.75
C ASN A 131 -17.05 0.24 4.63
N ARG A 132 -16.37 1.39 4.70
CA ARG A 132 -16.81 2.56 5.47
C ARG A 132 -17.93 3.36 4.80
N PHE A 133 -17.93 3.49 3.47
CA PHE A 133 -18.99 4.19 2.74
C PHE A 133 -20.26 3.37 2.57
N ARG A 134 -20.20 2.04 2.69
CA ARG A 134 -21.40 1.19 2.85
C ARG A 134 -22.14 1.43 4.18
N MET A 135 -21.56 2.23 5.08
CA MET A 135 -22.14 2.61 6.39
C MET A 135 -23.01 3.88 6.36
N LYS A 136 -23.31 4.44 5.18
CA LYS A 136 -24.34 5.49 5.00
C LYS A 136 -25.57 4.92 4.30
#